data_AF-A0A9P4MQX3-F1
#
_entry.id   AF-A0A9P4MQX3-F1
#
_cell.length_a   1.000
_cell.length_b   1.000
_cell.length_c   1.000
_cell.angle_alpha   90.00
_cell.angle_beta   90.00
_cell.angle_gamma   90.00
#
_symmetry.space_group_name_H-M   'P 1'
#
loop_
_entity.id
_entity.type
_entity.pdbx_description
1 polymer ?
#
loop_
_entity_poly.entity_id
_entity_poly.type
_entity_poly.pdbx_seq_one_letter_code
_entity_poly.pdbx_strand_id
1 'polypeptide(L)'
;DMQVMETRKRVLGKEHPDTLTSMANLASTFWNQGRWKEAEELDVQVMETRKRVLGKEHPDTLTSMANLASTFWNQGRWKEAEELDVQVMETRKRVLGEEHPDTLTSMANLASTFWNQGRWKEAEELDMQVMETRKRVLGEEHPDMFTSMASLTATPAVPLYTSPLYSLLVLLLPASLLRSK
;
A
#
# COMPACT_ATOMS: atom_id res chain seq x y z
N ASP A 1 -12.93 -19.56 6.40
CA ASP A 1 -12.19 -19.39 5.13
C ASP A 1 -11.69 -20.69 4.48
N MET A 2 -10.99 -21.57 5.20
CA MET A 2 -10.41 -22.80 4.59
C MET A 2 -11.45 -23.76 3.98
N GLN A 3 -12.54 -24.07 4.67
CA GLN A 3 -13.60 -24.95 4.13
C GLN A 3 -14.29 -24.37 2.89
N VAL A 4 -14.48 -23.05 2.84
CA VAL A 4 -15.08 -22.35 1.69
C VAL A 4 -14.14 -22.44 0.49
N MET A 5 -12.85 -22.20 0.71
CA MET A 5 -11.82 -22.31 -0.33
C MET A 5 -11.75 -23.73 -0.92
N GLU A 6 -11.69 -24.77 -0.08
CA GLU A 6 -11.63 -26.16 -0.55
C GLU A 6 -12.91 -26.58 -1.30
N THR A 7 -14.07 -26.14 -0.82
CA THR A 7 -15.35 -26.41 -1.49
C THR A 7 -15.39 -25.76 -2.87
N ARG A 8 -14.99 -24.49 -2.98
CA ARG A 8 -14.93 -23.75 -4.27
C ARG A 8 -13.91 -24.38 -5.21
N LYS A 9 -12.73 -24.74 -4.72
CA LYS A 9 -11.71 -25.43 -5.51
C LYS A 9 -12.22 -26.74 -6.12
N ARG A 10 -13.00 -27.52 -5.36
CA ARG A 10 -13.61 -28.77 -5.84
C ARG A 10 -14.74 -28.54 -6.84
N VAL A 11 -15.60 -27.54 -6.61
CA VAL A 11 -16.81 -27.32 -7.43
C VAL A 11 -16.52 -26.49 -8.69
N LEU A 12 -15.73 -25.43 -8.56
CA LEU A 12 -15.48 -24.43 -9.60
C LEU A 12 -14.12 -24.61 -10.29
N GLY A 13 -13.20 -25.35 -9.66
CA GLY A 13 -11.82 -25.50 -10.11
C GLY A 13 -10.86 -24.47 -9.52
N LYS A 14 -9.57 -24.76 -9.64
CA LYS A 14 -8.47 -23.99 -9.03
C LYS A 14 -8.24 -22.61 -9.65
N GLU A 15 -8.69 -22.39 -10.89
CA GLU A 15 -8.46 -21.15 -11.65
C GLU A 15 -9.68 -20.23 -11.66
N HIS A 16 -10.80 -20.67 -11.07
CA HIS A 16 -12.03 -19.89 -11.05
C HIS A 16 -11.86 -18.61 -10.21
N PRO A 17 -12.34 -17.44 -10.67
CA PRO A 17 -12.20 -16.16 -9.95
C PRO A 17 -12.64 -16.21 -8.47
N ASP A 18 -13.76 -16.87 -8.18
CA ASP A 18 -14.25 -17.04 -6.81
C ASP A 18 -13.35 -17.91 -5.92
N THR A 19 -12.71 -18.93 -6.50
CA THR A 19 -11.73 -19.76 -5.79
C THR A 19 -10.50 -18.92 -5.45
N LEU A 20 -9.99 -18.15 -6.42
CA LEU A 20 -8.83 -17.28 -6.24
C LEU A 20 -9.10 -16.17 -5.21
N THR A 21 -10.32 -15.60 -5.23
CA THR A 21 -10.76 -14.62 -4.24
C THR A 21 -10.83 -15.24 -2.84
N SER A 22 -11.36 -16.46 -2.71
CA SER A 22 -11.33 -17.19 -1.44
C SER A 22 -9.92 -17.46 -0.92
N MET A 23 -8.99 -17.82 -1.81
CA MET A 23 -7.59 -18.04 -1.44
C MET A 23 -6.93 -16.75 -0.97
N ALA A 24 -7.15 -15.62 -1.66
CA ALA A 24 -6.64 -14.31 -1.26
C ALA A 24 -7.19 -13.86 0.11
N ASN A 25 -8.48 -14.09 0.38
CA ASN A 25 -9.09 -13.79 1.68
C ASN A 25 -8.50 -14.67 2.80
N LEU A 26 -8.20 -15.94 2.51
CA LEU A 26 -7.53 -16.82 3.45
C LEU A 26 -6.08 -16.36 3.71
N ALA A 27 -5.36 -15.91 2.68
CA ALA A 27 -4.03 -15.32 2.83
C ALA A 27 -4.06 -14.08 3.73
N SER A 28 -5.00 -13.15 3.50
CA SER A 28 -5.21 -11.98 4.36
C SER A 28 -5.54 -12.38 5.81
N THR A 29 -6.31 -13.45 6.01
CA THR A 29 -6.60 -13.98 7.35
C THR A 29 -5.34 -14.47 8.05
N PHE A 30 -4.47 -15.21 7.35
CA PHE A 30 -3.19 -15.64 7.90
C PHE A 30 -2.25 -14.46 8.17
N TRP A 31 -2.20 -13.50 7.27
CA TRP A 31 -1.43 -12.28 7.44
C TRP A 31 -1.81 -11.53 8.73
N ASN A 32 -3.11 -11.33 8.96
CA ASN A 32 -3.64 -10.70 10.18
C ASN A 32 -3.34 -11.49 11.47
N GLN A 33 -3.09 -12.80 11.35
CA GLN A 33 -2.70 -13.67 12.46
C GLN A 33 -1.18 -13.73 12.69
N GLY A 34 -0.38 -12.99 11.92
CA GLY A 34 1.09 -13.08 11.95
C GLY A 34 1.65 -14.32 11.28
N ARG A 35 0.82 -15.08 10.55
CA ARG A 35 1.19 -16.33 9.86
C ARG A 35 1.65 -16.03 8.45
N TRP A 36 2.73 -15.26 8.34
CA TRP A 36 3.17 -14.66 7.07
C TRP A 36 3.66 -15.67 6.04
N LYS A 37 4.19 -16.83 6.48
CA LYS A 37 4.63 -17.90 5.56
C LYS A 37 3.44 -18.54 4.85
N GLU A 38 2.38 -18.87 5.60
CA GLU A 38 1.17 -19.43 5.01
C GLU A 38 0.42 -18.40 4.15
N ALA A 39 0.48 -17.12 4.51
CA ALA A 39 -0.03 -16.04 3.65
C ALA A 39 0.74 -15.98 2.32
N GLU A 40 2.08 -16.01 2.36
CA GLU A 40 2.94 -15.97 1.18
C GLU A 40 2.65 -17.12 0.22
N GLU A 41 2.55 -18.35 0.73
CA GLU A 41 2.26 -19.53 -0.09
C GLU A 41 0.96 -19.37 -0.90
N LEU A 42 -0.08 -18.79 -0.28
CA LEU A 42 -1.35 -18.53 -0.93
C LEU A 42 -1.27 -17.33 -1.89
N ASP A 43 -0.65 -16.23 -1.47
CA ASP A 43 -0.50 -15.02 -2.28
C ASP A 43 0.27 -15.31 -3.58
N VAL A 44 1.37 -16.08 -3.52
CA VAL A 44 2.14 -16.52 -4.70
C VAL A 44 1.26 -17.34 -5.65
N GLN A 45 0.51 -18.33 -5.12
CA GLN A 45 -0.36 -19.17 -5.94
C GLN A 45 -1.45 -18.35 -6.64
N VAL A 46 -2.08 -17.41 -5.92
CA VAL A 46 -3.12 -16.54 -6.48
C VAL A 46 -2.53 -15.60 -7.51
N MET A 47 -1.42 -14.93 -7.20
CA MET A 47 -0.74 -13.99 -8.11
C MET A 47 -0.36 -14.67 -9.43
N GLU A 48 0.33 -15.81 -9.38
CA GLU A 48 0.76 -16.53 -10.59
C GLU A 48 -0.42 -17.06 -11.40
N THR A 49 -1.49 -17.50 -10.74
CA THR A 49 -2.70 -17.96 -11.44
C THR A 49 -3.43 -16.80 -12.11
N ARG A 50 -3.62 -15.67 -11.42
CA ARG A 50 -4.24 -14.46 -12.00
C ARG A 50 -3.40 -13.90 -13.14
N LYS A 51 -2.07 -13.86 -12.98
CA LYS A 51 -1.15 -13.43 -14.04
C LYS A 51 -1.26 -14.29 -15.30
N ARG A 52 -1.40 -15.61 -15.14
CA ARG A 52 -1.61 -16.55 -16.27
C ARG A 52 -2.99 -16.40 -16.92
N VAL A 53 -4.05 -16.29 -16.13
CA VAL A 53 -5.45 -16.36 -16.59
C VAL A 53 -5.97 -15.00 -17.06
N LEU A 54 -5.65 -13.92 -16.34
CA LEU A 54 -6.16 -12.57 -16.54
C LEU A 54 -5.13 -11.65 -17.21
N GLY A 55 -3.84 -12.00 -17.12
CA GLY A 55 -2.74 -11.19 -17.61
C GLY A 55 -2.10 -10.32 -16.53
N LYS A 56 -0.90 -9.82 -16.83
CA LYS A 56 -0.04 -9.08 -15.88
C LYS A 56 -0.56 -7.69 -15.49
N GLU A 57 -1.40 -7.08 -16.32
CA GLU A 57 -1.92 -5.72 -16.12
C GLU A 57 -3.33 -5.70 -15.54
N HIS A 58 -3.96 -6.87 -15.38
CA HIS A 58 -5.31 -6.96 -14.85
C HIS A 58 -5.36 -6.45 -13.40
N PRO A 59 -6.38 -5.65 -13.01
CA PRO A 59 -6.50 -5.11 -11.66
C PRO A 59 -6.34 -6.17 -10.55
N ASP A 60 -7.01 -7.32 -10.68
CA ASP A 60 -6.89 -8.40 -9.70
C ASP A 60 -5.48 -9.00 -9.59
N THR A 61 -4.72 -9.04 -10.70
CA THR A 61 -3.32 -9.47 -10.69
C THR A 61 -2.47 -8.47 -9.93
N LEU A 62 -2.65 -7.18 -10.21
CA LEU A 62 -1.93 -6.09 -9.54
C LEU A 62 -2.25 -6.03 -8.05
N THR A 63 -3.50 -6.27 -7.66
CA THR A 63 -3.90 -6.38 -6.25
C THR A 63 -3.24 -7.57 -5.57
N SER A 64 -3.15 -8.73 -6.22
CA SER A 64 -2.41 -9.87 -5.68
C SER A 64 -0.91 -9.63 -5.53
N MET A 65 -0.29 -8.91 -6.47
CA MET A 65 1.11 -8.51 -6.37
C MET A 65 1.32 -7.57 -5.17
N ALA A 66 0.44 -6.59 -4.95
CA ALA A 66 0.51 -5.68 -3.81
C ALA A 66 0.31 -6.40 -2.46
N ASN A 67 -0.58 -7.39 -2.40
CA ASN A 67 -0.75 -8.23 -1.20
C ASN A 67 0.52 -9.03 -0.88
N LEU A 68 1.13 -9.65 -1.90
CA LEU A 68 2.39 -10.37 -1.74
C LEU A 68 3.53 -9.45 -1.28
N ALA A 69 3.60 -8.22 -1.82
CA ALA A 69 4.55 -7.20 -1.37
C ALA A 69 4.36 -6.87 0.12
N SER A 70 3.11 -6.66 0.57
CA SER A 70 2.79 -6.48 1.99
C SER A 70 3.18 -7.69 2.85
N THR A 71 3.00 -8.91 2.35
CA THR A 71 3.43 -10.12 3.04
C THR A 71 4.96 -10.15 3.19
N PHE A 72 5.73 -9.85 2.14
CA PHE A 72 7.18 -9.73 2.23
C PHE A 72 7.64 -8.63 3.17
N TRP A 73 6.99 -7.47 3.14
CA TRP A 73 7.29 -6.36 4.04
C TRP A 73 7.18 -6.77 5.51
N ASN A 74 6.13 -7.51 5.88
CA ASN A 74 5.92 -7.97 7.26
C ASN A 74 6.93 -9.05 7.67
N GLN A 75 7.50 -9.78 6.71
CA GLN A 75 8.61 -10.70 6.95
C GLN A 75 9.97 -10.00 7.04
N GLY A 76 10.04 -8.67 6.87
CA GLY A 76 11.30 -7.92 6.79
C GLY A 76 12.04 -8.07 5.46
N ARG A 77 11.40 -8.66 4.44
CA ARG A 77 11.96 -8.90 3.10
C ARG A 77 11.73 -7.68 2.20
N TRP A 78 12.26 -6.53 2.62
CA TRP A 78 11.93 -5.23 1.99
C TRP A 78 12.35 -5.10 0.53
N LYS A 79 13.41 -5.80 0.10
CA LYS A 79 13.84 -5.79 -1.31
C LYS A 79 12.82 -6.46 -2.23
N GLU A 80 12.26 -7.59 -1.81
CA GLU A 80 11.26 -8.31 -2.58
C GLU A 80 9.92 -7.58 -2.57
N ALA A 81 9.59 -6.91 -1.46
CA ALA A 81 8.45 -5.99 -1.40
C ALA A 81 8.61 -4.83 -2.40
N GLU A 82 9.77 -4.17 -2.41
CA GLU A 82 10.08 -3.07 -3.34
C GLU A 82 9.94 -3.48 -4.80
N GLU A 83 10.51 -4.62 -5.18
CA GLU A 83 10.44 -5.11 -6.57
C GLU A 83 9.00 -5.27 -7.05
N LEU A 84 8.10 -5.74 -6.18
CA LEU A 84 6.67 -5.86 -6.50
C LEU A 84 5.96 -4.51 -6.46
N ASP A 85 6.20 -3.68 -5.45
CA ASP A 85 5.59 -2.36 -5.31
C ASP A 85 5.91 -1.47 -6.51
N VAL A 86 7.16 -1.45 -6.97
CA VAL A 86 7.59 -0.72 -8.18
C VAL A 86 6.84 -1.22 -9.41
N GLN A 87 6.76 -2.54 -9.61
CA GLN A 87 6.06 -3.12 -10.76
C GLN A 87 4.57 -2.75 -10.77
N VAL A 88 3.91 -2.80 -9.60
CA VAL A 88 2.50 -2.45 -9.46
C VAL A 88 2.29 -0.96 -9.70
N MET A 89 3.10 -0.11 -9.07
CA MET A 89 3.02 1.35 -9.17
C MET A 89 3.21 1.82 -10.61
N GLU A 90 4.25 1.35 -11.30
CA GLU A 90 4.50 1.70 -12.71
C GLU A 90 3.39 1.19 -13.64
N THR A 91 2.86 -0.01 -13.38
CA THR A 91 1.78 -0.56 -14.21
C THR A 91 0.47 0.20 -14.00
N ARG A 92 0.10 0.53 -12.75
CA ARG A 92 -1.09 1.34 -12.44
C ARG A 92 -0.94 2.75 -12.99
N LYS A 93 0.22 3.38 -12.85
CA LYS A 93 0.51 4.70 -13.43
C LYS A 93 0.33 4.71 -14.95
N ARG A 94 0.80 3.66 -15.65
CA ARG A 94 0.61 3.52 -17.10
C ARG A 94 -0.84 3.26 -17.51
N VAL A 95 -1.55 2.39 -16.79
CA VAL A 95 -2.89 1.89 -17.20
C VAL A 95 -4.02 2.79 -16.73
N LEU A 96 -3.94 3.29 -15.49
CA LEU A 96 -4.99 4.06 -14.83
C LEU A 96 -4.68 5.56 -14.79
N GLY A 97 -3.42 5.93 -14.97
CA GLY A 97 -2.93 7.30 -14.82
C GLY A 97 -2.35 7.56 -13.44
N GLU A 98 -1.57 8.65 -13.34
CA GLU A 98 -0.84 9.05 -12.13
C GLU A 98 -1.76 9.47 -10.98
N GLU A 99 -2.89 10.09 -11.30
CA GLU A 99 -3.84 10.60 -10.30
C GLU A 99 -4.82 9.55 -9.77
N HIS A 100 -4.84 8.35 -10.35
CA HIS A 100 -5.82 7.34 -9.98
C HIS A 100 -5.60 6.88 -8.53
N PRO A 101 -6.66 6.71 -7.70
CA PRO A 101 -6.53 6.30 -6.30
C PRO A 101 -5.67 5.05 -6.07
N ASP A 102 -5.80 4.05 -6.94
CA ASP A 102 -4.99 2.82 -6.86
C ASP A 102 -3.50 3.06 -7.17
N THR A 103 -3.19 4.00 -8.07
CA THR A 103 -1.80 4.42 -8.36
C THR A 103 -1.21 5.12 -7.15
N LEU A 104 -1.95 6.06 -6.56
CA LEU A 104 -1.53 6.80 -5.37
C LEU A 104 -1.34 5.87 -4.16
N THR A 105 -2.20 4.86 -4.02
CA THR A 105 -2.04 3.82 -2.98
C THR A 105 -0.75 3.03 -3.19
N SER A 106 -0.43 2.64 -4.43
CA SER A 106 0.83 1.94 -4.73
C SER A 106 2.06 2.80 -4.51
N MET A 107 2.01 4.10 -4.81
CA MET A 107 3.08 5.04 -4.51
C MET A 107 3.33 5.14 -2.99
N ALA A 108 2.26 5.24 -2.19
CA ALA A 108 2.37 5.27 -0.73
C ALA A 108 2.93 3.96 -0.14
N ASN A 109 2.57 2.80 -0.69
CA ASN A 109 3.15 1.52 -0.29
C ASN A 109 4.66 1.48 -0.57
N LEU A 110 5.08 1.92 -1.75
CA LEU A 110 6.50 1.99 -2.10
C LEU A 110 7.27 2.96 -1.20
N ALA A 111 6.68 4.12 -0.86
CA ALA A 111 7.26 5.07 0.09
C ALA A 111 7.45 4.43 1.47
N SER A 112 6.45 3.68 1.97
CA SER A 112 6.58 2.91 3.23
C SER A 112 7.71 1.88 3.16
N THR A 113 7.86 1.18 2.03
CA THR A 113 8.97 0.26 1.81
C THR A 113 10.32 0.99 1.87
N PHE A 114 10.45 2.18 1.27
CA PHE A 114 11.65 3.01 1.38
C PHE A 114 11.94 3.52 2.79
N TRP A 115 10.92 3.94 3.56
CA TRP A 115 11.09 4.29 4.98
C TRP A 115 11.72 3.11 5.73
N ASN A 116 11.24 1.88 5.55
CA ASN A 116 11.77 0.71 6.27
C ASN A 116 13.18 0.31 5.83
N GLN A 117 13.58 0.65 4.61
CA GLN A 117 14.96 0.48 4.13
C GLN A 117 15.90 1.62 4.56
N GLY A 118 15.40 2.67 5.23
CA GLY A 118 16.18 3.86 5.58
C GLY A 118 16.45 4.81 4.40
N ARG A 119 15.72 4.64 3.29
CA ARG A 119 15.81 5.48 2.07
C ARG A 119 14.88 6.67 2.18
N TRP A 120 15.08 7.47 3.23
CA TRP A 120 14.16 8.52 3.66
C TRP A 120 13.87 9.58 2.59
N LYS A 121 14.87 9.97 1.80
CA LYS A 121 14.70 10.98 0.73
C LYS A 121 13.74 10.51 -0.36
N GLU A 122 13.88 9.27 -0.79
CA GLU A 122 13.04 8.68 -1.84
C GLU A 122 11.62 8.46 -1.34
N ALA A 123 11.48 8.10 -0.07
CA ALA A 123 10.19 7.98 0.59
C ALA A 123 9.47 9.33 0.71
N GLU A 124 10.16 10.37 1.16
CA GLU A 124 9.64 11.73 1.30
C GLU A 124 9.20 12.31 -0.06
N GLU A 125 9.97 12.09 -1.12
CA GLU A 125 9.62 12.53 -2.47
C GLU A 125 8.31 11.89 -2.96
N LEU A 126 8.16 10.56 -2.79
CA LEU A 126 6.93 9.86 -3.17
C LEU A 126 5.73 10.29 -2.33
N ASP A 127 5.88 10.41 -1.01
CA ASP A 127 4.81 10.85 -0.12
C ASP A 127 4.35 12.28 -0.45
N MET A 128 5.29 13.17 -0.78
CA MET A 128 4.98 14.54 -1.20
C MET A 128 4.17 14.56 -2.51
N GLN A 129 4.58 13.78 -3.51
CA GLN A 129 3.84 13.64 -4.77
C GLN A 129 2.42 13.12 -4.54
N VAL A 130 2.24 12.11 -3.67
CA VAL A 130 0.93 11.56 -3.32
C VAL A 130 0.07 12.63 -2.64
N MET A 131 0.64 13.36 -1.68
CA MET A 131 -0.05 14.42 -0.94
C MET A 131 -0.52 15.55 -1.85
N GLU A 132 0.36 16.08 -2.71
CA GLU A 132 0.01 17.16 -3.64
C GLU A 132 -1.08 16.71 -4.63
N THR A 133 -0.97 15.47 -5.13
CA THR A 133 -1.96 14.94 -6.07
C THR A 133 -3.31 14.75 -5.40
N ARG A 134 -3.37 14.17 -4.19
CA ARG A 134 -4.62 14.03 -3.44
C ARG A 134 -5.24 15.39 -3.13
N LYS A 135 -4.44 16.37 -2.73
CA LYS A 135 -4.90 17.74 -2.47
C LYS A 135 -5.54 18.37 -3.71
N ARG A 136 -4.93 18.18 -4.89
CA ARG A 136 -5.46 18.68 -6.16
C ARG A 136 -6.76 17.99 -6.58
N VAL A 137 -6.84 16.66 -6.44
CA VAL A 137 -7.96 15.85 -6.95
C VAL A 137 -9.18 15.90 -6.02
N LEU A 138 -8.98 15.83 -4.70
CA LEU A 138 -10.07 15.70 -3.72
C LEU A 138 -10.48 17.04 -3.07
N GLY A 139 -9.71 18.11 -3.27
CA GLY A 139 -9.89 19.38 -2.54
C GLY A 139 -9.36 19.32 -1.10
N GLU A 140 -9.29 20.46 -0.42
CA GLU A 140 -8.60 20.61 0.88
C GLU A 140 -9.28 19.90 2.08
N GLU A 141 -10.48 19.31 1.94
CA GLU A 141 -11.28 18.80 3.06
C GLU A 141 -11.47 17.27 3.12
N HIS A 142 -10.73 16.46 2.35
CA HIS A 142 -10.95 15.01 2.33
C HIS A 142 -10.28 14.27 3.52
N PRO A 143 -10.99 13.36 4.23
CA PRO A 143 -10.49 12.62 5.39
C PRO A 143 -9.20 11.81 5.16
N ASP A 144 -8.90 11.47 3.91
CA ASP A 144 -7.68 10.73 3.52
C ASP A 144 -6.38 11.54 3.65
N MET A 145 -6.47 12.84 3.99
CA MET A 145 -5.31 13.67 4.34
C MET A 145 -4.58 13.14 5.59
N PHE A 146 -5.29 12.54 6.54
CA PHE A 146 -4.71 12.18 7.85
C PHE A 146 -3.81 10.95 7.80
N THR A 147 -4.07 9.99 6.91
CA THR A 147 -3.30 8.74 6.83
C THR A 147 -1.89 8.98 6.28
N SER A 148 -1.73 9.88 5.31
CA SER A 148 -0.43 10.26 4.74
C SER A 148 0.38 11.19 5.66
N MET A 149 -0.29 12.06 6.41
CA MET A 149 0.37 12.92 7.42
C MET A 149 0.94 12.11 8.60
N ALA A 150 0.29 11.02 9.00
CA ALA A 150 0.78 10.15 10.06
C ALA A 150 2.16 9.55 9.76
N SER A 151 2.42 9.16 8.50
CA SER A 151 3.73 8.64 8.06
C SER A 151 4.84 9.70 8.13
N LEU A 152 4.54 10.96 7.79
CA LEU A 152 5.50 12.06 7.82
C LEU A 152 5.80 12.58 9.23
N THR A 153 4.86 12.48 10.17
CA THR A 153 5.05 12.93 11.57
C THR A 153 5.74 11.89 12.46
N ALA A 154 5.81 10.63 12.01
CA ALA A 154 6.41 9.52 12.75
C ALA A 154 7.95 9.46 12.65
N THR A 155 8.63 10.55 12.27
CA THR A 155 10.09 10.63 12.31
C THR A 155 10.58 10.78 13.76
N PRO A 156 11.29 9.80 14.36
CA PRO A 156 12.17 10.11 15.46
C PRO A 156 13.44 10.72 14.87
N ALA A 157 13.78 11.94 15.28
CA ALA A 157 15.07 12.61 15.07
C ALA A 157 15.28 13.51 13.83
N VAL A 158 14.30 14.38 13.52
CA VAL A 158 14.64 15.71 12.98
C VAL A 158 14.24 16.75 14.03
N PRO A 159 15.13 17.66 14.47
CA PRO A 159 14.72 18.74 15.35
C PRO A 159 13.57 19.48 14.67
N LEU A 160 12.46 19.64 15.39
CA LEU A 160 11.16 20.15 14.92
C LEU A 160 11.20 21.58 14.34
N TYR A 161 12.38 22.15 14.09
CA TYR A 161 12.57 23.55 13.72
C TYR A 161 13.08 23.77 12.30
N THR A 162 13.43 22.71 11.56
CA THR A 162 13.99 22.84 10.19
C THR A 162 13.10 22.25 9.10
N SER A 163 11.97 21.63 9.44
CA SER A 163 11.02 21.18 8.43
C SER A 163 10.22 22.37 7.90
N PRO A 164 10.15 22.60 6.58
CA PRO A 164 9.26 23.62 6.00
C PRO A 164 7.79 23.38 6.37
N LEU A 165 7.42 22.15 6.77
CA LEU A 165 6.10 21.81 7.28
C LEU A 165 5.83 22.37 8.68
N TYR A 166 6.85 22.65 9.51
CA TYR A 166 6.64 23.31 10.81
C TYR A 166 6.15 24.75 10.64
N SER A 167 6.61 25.46 9.60
CA SER A 167 6.10 26.79 9.27
C SER A 167 4.65 26.76 8.78
N LEU A 168 4.23 25.68 8.11
CA LEU A 168 2.86 25.49 7.66
C LEU A 168 1.93 25.05 8.80
N LEU A 169 2.42 24.23 9.73
CA LEU A 169 1.69 23.76 10.91
C LEU A 169 1.33 24.89 11.89
N VAL A 170 2.24 25.86 12.08
CA VAL A 170 2.00 27.03 12.95
C VAL A 170 0.95 27.99 12.35
N LEU A 171 0.80 28.03 11.03
CA LEU A 171 -0.17 28.88 10.34
C LEU A 171 -1.60 28.31 10.33
N LEU A 172 -1.78 27.01 10.61
CA LEU A 172 -3.07 26.32 10.54
C LEU A 172 -3.66 25.95 11.91
N LEU A 173 -2.97 26.26 13.01
CA LEU A 173 -3.55 26.12 14.34
C LEU A 173 -4.58 27.23 14.59
N PRO A 174 -5.80 26.90 15.07
CA PRO A 174 -6.76 27.91 15.47
C PRO A 174 -6.16 28.76 16.61
N ALA A 175 -6.34 30.08 16.53
CA ALA A 175 -5.79 31.06 17.49
C ALA A 175 -6.13 30.77 18.97
N SER A 176 -7.11 29.91 19.23
CA SER A 176 -7.49 29.43 20.57
C SER A 176 -6.42 28.57 21.25
N LEU A 177 -5.50 27.94 20.52
CA LEU A 177 -4.44 27.08 21.09
C LEU A 177 -3.09 27.79 21.31
N LEU A 178 -2.90 29.00 20.76
CA LEU A 178 -1.69 29.81 20.98
C LEU A 178 -1.67 30.54 22.34
N ARG A 179 -2.73 30.42 23.14
CA ARG A 179 -2.88 31.10 24.44
C ARG A 179 -3.04 30.11 25.60
N SER A 180 -2.11 29.17 25.72
CA SER A 180 -1.85 28.49 26.99
C SER A 180 -0.35 28.21 27.07
N LYS A 181 0.36 29.10 27.78
CA LYS A 181 1.69 28.81 28.33
C LYS A 181 1.54 27.99 29.60
#